data_AF-A0A1V5MXP6-F1
#
_entry.id   AF-A0A1V5MXP6-F1
#
_cell.length_a   1.000
_cell.length_b   1.000
_cell.length_c   1.000
_cell.angle_alpha   90.00
_cell.angle_beta   90.00
_cell.angle_gamma   90.00
#
_symmetry.space_group_name_H-M   'P 1'
#
loop_
_entity.id
_entity.type
_entity.pdbx_description
1 polymer ?
#
loop_
_entity_poly.entity_id
_entity_poly.type
_entity_poly.pdbx_seq_one_letter_code
_entity_poly.pdbx_strand_id
1 'polypeptide(L)'
;MVWPCNSGVWFRYQSPEVAYQADILEYQNPECYSGTLYCPSKMFLAMNTDKALVSRDGWNTLLVQAQGDHLQIWLNGRQVADVHDTTTASGTIGFQVHPGQEFGPMKIMVRDIQIKPL
;
A
#
# COMPACT_ATOMS: atom_id res chain seq x y z
N MET A 1 -0.55 5.05 18.81
CA MET A 1 -0.31 5.12 17.35
C MET A 1 -0.90 6.45 16.91
N VAL A 2 -0.14 7.31 16.24
CA VAL A 2 -0.71 8.56 15.72
C VAL A 2 -1.38 8.23 14.39
N TRP A 3 -2.68 8.53 14.30
CA TRP A 3 -3.48 8.32 13.09
C TRP A 3 -3.75 9.68 12.42
N PRO A 4 -3.70 9.78 11.08
CA PRO A 4 -3.29 8.73 10.14
C PRO A 4 -1.77 8.51 10.18
N CYS A 5 -1.35 7.23 10.21
CA CYS A 5 0.02 6.88 9.86
C CYS A 5 0.14 6.95 8.34
N ASN A 6 1.20 7.55 7.82
CA ASN A 6 1.57 7.41 6.41
C ASN A 6 2.62 6.29 6.32
N SER A 7 2.31 5.23 5.58
CA SER A 7 3.15 4.06 5.35
C SER A 7 2.62 3.27 4.16
N GLY A 8 3.08 2.03 3.97
CA GLY A 8 2.54 1.10 3.00
C GLY A 8 3.44 -0.12 2.85
N VAL A 9 2.94 -1.10 2.09
CA VAL A 9 3.69 -2.29 1.70
C VAL A 9 4.24 -2.08 0.29
N TRP A 10 5.55 -1.92 0.19
CA TRP A 10 6.26 -1.94 -1.09
C TRP A 10 6.30 -3.36 -1.63
N PHE A 11 6.04 -3.52 -2.91
CA PHE A 11 6.21 -4.77 -3.64
C PHE A 11 6.79 -4.52 -5.03
N ARG A 12 7.55 -5.51 -5.53
CA ARG A 12 8.38 -5.38 -6.73
C ARG A 12 9.29 -4.14 -6.70
N TYR A 13 9.75 -3.77 -5.51
CA TYR A 13 10.59 -2.60 -5.30
C TYR A 13 11.98 -2.82 -5.91
N GLN A 14 12.41 -1.89 -6.77
CA GLN A 14 13.78 -1.84 -7.30
C GLN A 14 14.51 -0.57 -6.85
N SER A 15 13.82 0.57 -6.90
CA SER A 15 14.33 1.88 -6.47
C SER A 15 13.17 2.77 -6.02
N PRO A 16 13.45 3.96 -5.45
CA PRO A 16 12.41 4.94 -5.12
C PRO A 16 11.52 5.36 -6.31
N GLU A 17 12.00 5.20 -7.54
CA GLU A 17 11.31 5.56 -8.77
C GLU A 17 10.59 4.38 -9.44
N VAL A 18 11.01 3.14 -9.13
CA VAL A 18 10.54 1.91 -9.80
C VAL A 18 10.08 0.90 -8.75
N ALA A 19 8.79 0.97 -8.41
CA ALA A 19 8.15 0.10 -7.43
C ALA A 19 6.62 0.20 -7.52
N TYR A 20 5.93 -0.64 -6.75
CA TYR A 20 4.53 -0.44 -6.38
C TYR A 20 4.37 -0.43 -4.87
N GLN A 21 3.36 0.29 -4.38
CA GLN A 21 3.00 0.36 -2.97
C GLN A 21 1.51 0.11 -2.79
N ALA A 22 1.16 -0.76 -1.85
CA ALA A 22 -0.17 -0.79 -1.26
C ALA A 22 -0.17 0.15 -0.06
N ASP A 23 -0.79 1.31 -0.19
CA ASP A 23 -0.64 2.40 0.76
C ASP A 23 -1.41 2.19 2.07
N ILE A 24 -0.85 2.72 3.15
CA ILE A 24 -1.51 2.92 4.44
C ILE A 24 -1.48 4.42 4.70
N LEU A 25 -2.55 5.13 4.35
CA LEU A 25 -2.62 6.58 4.42
C LEU A 25 -4.06 7.12 4.50
N GLU A 26 -4.17 8.43 4.71
CA GLU A 26 -5.30 9.28 4.31
C GLU A 26 -4.73 10.46 3.50
N TYR A 27 -5.06 10.55 2.22
CA TYR A 27 -4.56 11.57 1.29
C TYR A 27 -5.73 12.43 0.82
N GLN A 28 -5.52 13.75 0.73
CA GLN A 28 -6.62 14.70 0.59
C GLN A 28 -6.90 15.13 -0.85
N ASN A 29 -5.90 15.08 -1.76
CA ASN A 29 -6.08 15.62 -3.10
C ASN A 29 -5.18 14.92 -4.15
N PRO A 30 -5.71 13.96 -4.94
CA PRO A 30 -7.09 13.47 -4.90
C PRO A 30 -7.38 12.75 -3.58
N GLU A 31 -8.63 12.78 -3.14
CA GLU A 31 -9.02 12.07 -1.91
C GLU A 31 -8.88 10.55 -2.10
N CYS A 32 -7.99 9.93 -1.33
CA CYS A 32 -7.84 8.48 -1.30
C CYS A 32 -7.33 7.98 0.05
N TYR A 33 -7.56 6.69 0.31
CA TYR A 33 -7.38 6.07 1.61
C TYR A 33 -6.52 4.81 1.52
N SER A 34 -6.24 4.21 2.68
CA SER A 34 -5.46 2.98 2.79
C SER A 34 -5.99 1.88 1.85
N GLY A 35 -5.10 1.10 1.23
CA GLY A 35 -5.41 0.15 0.18
C GLY A 35 -5.28 0.71 -1.25
N THR A 36 -5.05 2.02 -1.39
CA THR A 36 -4.68 2.66 -2.67
C THR A 36 -3.41 2.03 -3.24
N LEU A 37 -3.40 1.79 -4.56
CA LEU A 37 -2.23 1.30 -5.29
C LEU A 37 -1.44 2.48 -5.85
N TYR A 38 -0.26 2.70 -5.30
CA TYR A 38 0.66 3.76 -5.71
C TYR A 38 1.85 3.21 -6.52
N CYS A 39 2.27 3.97 -7.53
CA CYS A 39 3.42 3.71 -8.37
C CYS A 39 4.22 5.02 -8.47
N PRO A 40 5.48 5.10 -7.99
CA PRO A 40 6.21 6.37 -7.91
C PRO A 40 6.27 7.17 -9.22
N SER A 41 6.41 6.48 -10.35
CA SER A 41 6.48 7.09 -11.68
C SER A 41 5.13 7.51 -12.27
N LYS A 42 4.00 7.09 -11.66
CA LYS A 42 2.64 7.25 -12.22
C LYS A 42 1.60 7.75 -11.20
N MET A 43 1.98 7.93 -9.94
CA MET A 43 1.10 8.23 -8.82
C MET A 43 0.10 7.10 -8.54
N PHE A 44 -1.18 7.40 -8.28
CA PHE A 44 -2.18 6.39 -7.92
C PHE A 44 -2.71 5.67 -9.16
N LEU A 45 -2.41 4.38 -9.30
CA LEU A 45 -2.95 3.52 -10.35
C LEU A 45 -4.39 3.08 -10.06
N ALA A 46 -4.72 2.93 -8.78
CA ALA A 46 -6.09 2.72 -8.30
C ALA A 46 -6.26 3.38 -6.93
N MET A 47 -7.36 4.10 -6.73
CA MET A 47 -7.64 4.84 -5.49
C MET A 47 -8.75 4.16 -4.69
N ASN A 48 -8.47 3.82 -3.44
CA ASN A 48 -9.53 3.49 -2.50
C ASN A 48 -10.19 4.79 -2.02
N THR A 49 -11.46 5.00 -2.33
CA THR A 49 -12.25 6.16 -1.86
C THR A 49 -13.17 5.83 -0.69
N ASP A 50 -13.17 4.58 -0.21
CA ASP A 50 -13.95 4.16 0.96
C ASP A 50 -13.12 4.21 2.23
N LYS A 51 -13.30 5.30 2.99
CA LYS A 51 -12.66 5.52 4.28
C LYS A 51 -13.11 4.51 5.35
N ALA A 52 -14.34 4.00 5.24
CA ALA A 52 -14.94 3.16 6.28
C ALA A 52 -14.35 1.75 6.32
N LEU A 53 -13.61 1.34 5.29
CA LEU A 53 -12.94 0.04 5.26
C LEU A 53 -11.86 -0.10 6.33
N VAL A 54 -11.28 0.99 6.82
CA VAL A 54 -10.18 0.94 7.79
C VAL A 54 -10.72 0.75 9.21
N SER A 55 -10.29 -0.31 9.87
CA SER A 55 -10.44 -0.48 11.33
C SER A 55 -9.38 0.35 12.05
N ARG A 56 -9.77 1.49 12.62
CA ARG A 56 -8.85 2.43 13.28
C ARG A 56 -8.32 1.94 14.62
N ASP A 57 -9.15 1.21 15.36
CA ASP A 57 -8.82 0.71 16.70
C ASP A 57 -8.40 -0.77 16.69
N GLY A 58 -8.28 -1.37 15.50
CA GLY A 58 -8.07 -2.79 15.30
C GLY A 58 -6.99 -3.12 14.28
N TRP A 59 -6.87 -4.41 14.00
CA TRP A 59 -5.99 -4.90 12.94
C TRP A 59 -6.71 -4.84 11.60
N ASN A 60 -5.96 -4.47 10.56
CA ASN A 60 -6.42 -4.50 9.18
C ASN A 60 -5.70 -5.63 8.44
N THR A 61 -6.42 -6.36 7.60
CA THR A 61 -5.86 -7.38 6.71
C THR A 61 -5.67 -6.77 5.33
N LEU A 62 -4.42 -6.76 4.86
CA LEU A 62 -4.06 -6.35 3.51
C LEU A 62 -3.62 -7.56 2.71
N LEU A 63 -4.21 -7.76 1.53
CA LEU A 63 -3.80 -8.78 0.57
C LEU A 63 -3.34 -8.08 -0.71
N VAL A 64 -2.14 -8.43 -1.18
CA VAL A 64 -1.60 -7.96 -2.46
C VAL A 64 -1.39 -9.17 -3.35
N GLN A 65 -1.98 -9.14 -4.56
CA GLN A 65 -1.76 -10.13 -5.60
C GLN A 65 -1.10 -9.46 -6.79
N ALA A 66 0.01 -10.03 -7.27
CA ALA A 66 0.77 -9.49 -8.38
C ALA A 66 1.15 -10.62 -9.35
N GLN A 67 0.27 -10.90 -10.31
CA GLN A 67 0.41 -11.99 -11.28
C GLN A 67 0.66 -11.43 -12.68
N GLY A 68 1.86 -11.62 -13.23
CA GLY A 68 2.23 -10.97 -14.49
C GLY A 68 2.13 -9.45 -14.36
N ASP A 69 1.39 -8.79 -15.25
CA ASP A 69 1.08 -7.36 -15.16
C ASP A 69 -0.20 -7.04 -14.37
N HIS A 70 -0.96 -8.06 -13.94
CA HIS A 70 -2.20 -7.90 -13.19
C HIS A 70 -1.92 -7.70 -11.70
N LEU A 71 -2.30 -6.53 -11.19
CA LEU A 71 -2.07 -6.09 -9.83
C LEU A 71 -3.40 -5.85 -9.12
N GLN A 72 -3.59 -6.50 -7.99
CA GLN A 72 -4.82 -6.42 -7.21
C GLN A 72 -4.51 -6.25 -5.72
N ILE A 73 -5.34 -5.47 -5.03
CA ILE A 73 -5.26 -5.23 -3.59
C ILE A 73 -6.63 -5.42 -2.95
N TRP A 74 -6.65 -6.08 -1.79
CA TRP A 74 -7.80 -6.15 -0.91
C TRP A 74 -7.44 -5.58 0.46
N LEU A 75 -8.36 -4.78 1.01
CA LEU A 75 -8.33 -4.30 2.38
C LEU A 75 -9.54 -4.85 3.12
N ASN A 76 -9.32 -5.57 4.21
CA ASN A 76 -10.37 -6.20 5.04
C ASN A 76 -11.37 -7.02 4.20
N GLY A 77 -10.86 -7.74 3.20
CA GLY A 77 -11.65 -8.59 2.30
C GLY A 77 -12.34 -7.85 1.15
N ARG A 78 -12.33 -6.52 1.13
CA ARG A 78 -12.86 -5.72 0.02
C ARG A 78 -11.76 -5.43 -1.00
N GLN A 79 -11.98 -5.78 -2.26
CA GLN A 79 -11.07 -5.40 -3.35
C GLN A 79 -11.10 -3.88 -3.55
N VAL A 80 -9.92 -3.25 -3.54
CA VAL A 80 -9.72 -1.80 -3.62
C VAL A 80 -8.83 -1.39 -4.78
N ALA A 81 -8.10 -2.33 -5.38
CA ALA A 81 -7.36 -2.12 -6.63
C ALA A 81 -7.48 -3.35 -7.53
N ASP A 82 -7.61 -3.10 -8.84
CA ASP A 82 -7.58 -4.09 -9.90
C ASP A 82 -7.13 -3.40 -11.20
N VAL A 83 -5.86 -3.54 -11.55
CA VAL A 83 -5.25 -2.86 -12.70
C VAL A 83 -4.25 -3.77 -13.41
N HIS A 84 -3.97 -3.46 -14.67
CA HIS A 84 -2.80 -3.98 -15.38
C HIS A 84 -1.73 -2.90 -15.48
N ASP A 85 -0.51 -3.18 -15.03
CA ASP A 85 0.63 -2.26 -15.13
C ASP A 85 1.97 -3.00 -15.29
N THR A 86 2.85 -2.43 -16.11
CA THR A 86 4.12 -3.06 -16.53
C THR A 86 5.37 -2.30 -16.06
N THR A 87 5.25 -1.35 -15.13
CA THR A 87 6.38 -0.57 -14.58
C THR A 87 7.50 -1.47 -14.05
N THR A 88 7.14 -2.55 -13.35
CA THR A 88 8.11 -3.53 -12.85
C THR A 88 7.49 -4.91 -12.67
N ALA A 89 8.21 -5.96 -13.10
CA ALA A 89 7.77 -7.34 -12.97
C ALA A 89 8.29 -8.04 -11.69
N SER A 90 9.32 -7.49 -11.05
CA SER A 90 10.02 -8.13 -9.94
C SER A 90 10.76 -7.13 -9.07
N GLY A 91 11.06 -7.53 -7.84
CA GLY A 91 11.83 -6.75 -6.89
C GLY A 91 11.60 -7.24 -5.46
N THR A 92 11.95 -6.41 -4.50
CA THR A 92 11.83 -6.73 -3.07
C THR A 92 10.46 -6.36 -2.52
N ILE A 93 10.09 -6.95 -1.38
CA ILE A 93 8.92 -6.59 -0.58
C ILE A 93 9.41 -5.92 0.71
N GLY A 94 8.77 -4.84 1.12
CA GLY A 94 9.16 -4.11 2.33
C GLY A 94 8.05 -3.24 2.89
N PHE A 95 8.27 -2.68 4.08
CA PHE A 95 7.33 -1.76 4.73
C PHE A 95 7.94 -0.37 4.78
N GLN A 96 7.14 0.66 4.44
CA GLN A 96 7.61 2.03 4.46
C GLN A 96 7.68 2.58 5.88
N VAL A 97 8.81 3.21 6.20
CA VAL A 97 8.94 4.13 7.32
C VAL A 97 9.40 5.46 6.74
N HIS A 98 8.56 6.51 6.87
CA HIS A 98 8.91 7.83 6.33
C HIS A 98 10.12 8.41 7.09
N PRO A 99 11.12 8.94 6.37
CA PRO A 99 12.25 9.63 6.98
C PRO A 99 11.84 11.06 7.37
N GLY A 100 12.37 11.57 8.49
CA GLY A 100 12.12 12.93 8.94
C GLY A 100 11.66 13.00 10.40
N GLN A 101 12.03 14.07 11.10
CA GLN A 101 11.66 14.26 12.50
C GLN A 101 10.14 14.43 12.66
N GLU A 102 9.48 15.00 11.65
CA GLU A 102 8.04 15.17 11.57
C GLU A 102 7.26 13.84 11.59
N PHE A 103 7.90 12.75 11.15
CA PHE A 103 7.33 11.39 11.18
C PHE A 103 7.79 10.58 12.40
N GLY A 104 8.65 11.13 13.26
CA GLY A 104 9.19 10.43 14.44
C GLY A 104 8.15 9.80 15.38
N PRO A 105 6.97 10.42 15.60
CA PRO A 105 5.90 9.81 16.39
C PRO A 105 5.10 8.70 15.67
N MET A 106 5.26 8.55 14.35
CA MET A 106 4.53 7.54 13.57
C MET A 106 5.05 6.15 13.88
N LYS A 107 4.13 5.19 13.94
CA LYS A 107 4.45 3.79 14.21
C LYS A 107 3.54 2.92 13.38
N ILE A 108 4.13 1.95 12.68
CA ILE A 108 3.42 0.81 12.12
C ILE A 108 3.71 -0.44 12.94
N MET A 109 2.73 -1.34 13.00
CA MET A 109 2.86 -2.66 13.58
C MET A 109 2.35 -3.65 12.56
N VAL A 110 3.14 -4.69 12.28
CA VAL A 110 2.82 -5.71 11.30
C VAL A 110 2.93 -7.07 11.97
N ARG A 111 2.00 -7.97 11.65
CA ARG A 111 1.99 -9.37 12.11
C ARG A 111 1.46 -10.28 11.01
N ASP A 112 1.68 -11.58 11.17
CA ASP A 112 1.10 -12.63 10.31
C ASP A 112 1.42 -12.46 8.81
N ILE A 113 2.66 -12.10 8.50
CA ILE A 113 3.12 -11.92 7.12
C ILE A 113 3.28 -13.30 6.47
N GLN A 114 2.60 -13.50 5.34
CA GLN A 114 2.70 -14.70 4.51
C GLN A 114 2.98 -14.29 3.06
N ILE A 115 3.82 -15.07 2.38
CA ILE A 115 4.18 -14.86 0.97
C ILE A 115 4.02 -16.20 0.26
N LYS A 116 3.33 -16.19 -0.88
CA LYS A 116 3.11 -17.35 -1.73
C LYS A 116 3.46 -17.00 -3.19
N PRO A 117 4.46 -17.68 -3.80
CA PRO A 117 4.67 -17.60 -5.25
C PRO A 117 3.45 -18.12 -6.02
N LEU A 118 3.14 -17.49 -7.16
CA LEU A 118 2.01 -17.82 -8.04
C LEU A 118 2.46 -18.56 -9.30
#